data_AF-X0WGB7-F1
#
_entry.id   AF-X0WGB7-F1
#
_cell.length_a   1.000
_cell.length_b   1.000
_cell.length_c   1.000
_cell.angle_alpha   90.00
_cell.angle_beta   90.00
_cell.angle_gamma   90.00
#
_symmetry.space_group_name_H-M   'P 1'
#
loop_
_entity.id
_entity.type
_entity.pdbx_description
1 polymer ?
#
loop_
_entity_poly.entity_id
_entity_poly.type
_entity_poly.pdbx_seq_one_letter_code
_entity_poly.pdbx_strand_id
1 'polypeptide(L)'
;MPMPMPLNPPSHGSTGPPPDAEEQRALRLLDRHREAVSAEMRAVLAEWPFQHFAPMRYHLGWEDRMGRPTPAGGGKMLRPTLCLLCCAAVHGDWHRALPAAAALELLHNF
;
A
#
# COMPACT_ATOMS: atom_id res chain seq x y z
N MET A 1 21.08 7.92 -47.63
CA MET A 1 20.37 8.34 -46.41
C MET A 1 19.69 7.10 -45.82
N PRO A 2 20.06 6.62 -44.62
CA PRO A 2 19.37 5.49 -44.01
C PRO A 2 18.10 5.97 -43.30
N MET A 3 16.98 5.27 -43.53
CA MET A 3 15.71 5.50 -42.82
C MET A 3 15.82 5.03 -41.36
N PRO A 4 15.17 5.71 -40.38
CA PRO A 4 15.13 5.22 -39.01
C PRO A 4 14.15 4.05 -38.89
N MET A 5 14.61 2.93 -38.31
CA MET A 5 13.71 1.87 -37.84
C MET A 5 13.00 2.32 -36.56
N PRO A 6 11.69 2.06 -36.38
CA PRO A 6 11.05 2.27 -35.10
C PRO A 6 11.50 1.19 -34.10
N LEU A 7 12.20 1.62 -33.05
CA LEU A 7 12.40 0.83 -31.84
C LEU A 7 11.04 0.65 -31.16
N ASN A 8 10.42 -0.51 -31.33
CA ASN A 8 9.29 -0.91 -30.50
C ASN A 8 9.83 -1.41 -29.14
N PRO A 9 9.41 -0.85 -27.99
CA PRO A 9 9.80 -1.38 -26.69
C PRO A 9 9.15 -2.76 -26.45
N PRO A 10 9.79 -3.66 -25.68
CA PRO A 10 9.20 -4.95 -25.35
C PRO A 10 7.95 -4.73 -24.49
N SER A 11 6.80 -5.18 -25.00
CA SER A 11 5.58 -5.34 -24.23
C SER A 11 5.78 -6.43 -23.18
N HIS A 12 6.31 -6.07 -22.02
CA HIS A 12 6.22 -6.89 -20.81
C HIS A 12 4.83 -6.75 -20.17
N GLY A 13 3.79 -7.05 -20.96
CA GLY A 13 2.52 -7.47 -20.41
C GLY A 13 2.70 -8.92 -19.95
N SER A 14 3.10 -9.12 -18.69
CA SER A 14 2.99 -10.41 -18.03
C SER A 14 1.51 -10.81 -18.08
N THR A 15 1.14 -11.55 -19.13
CA THR A 15 -0.20 -12.12 -19.28
C THR A 15 -0.07 -13.58 -18.91
N GLY A 16 0.23 -13.81 -17.63
CA GLY A 16 0.08 -15.14 -17.05
C GLY A 16 -1.39 -15.55 -17.08
N PRO A 17 -1.69 -16.86 -16.97
CA PRO A 17 -3.06 -17.30 -16.74
C PRO A 17 -3.65 -16.54 -15.54
N PRO A 18 -4.94 -16.18 -15.57
CA PRO A 18 -5.57 -15.51 -14.44
C PRO A 18 -5.36 -16.34 -13.18
N PRO A 19 -5.15 -15.69 -12.02
CA PRO A 19 -4.93 -16.38 -10.76
C PRO A 19 -6.11 -17.30 -10.45
N ASP A 20 -5.83 -18.43 -9.81
CA ASP A 20 -6.88 -19.37 -9.43
C ASP A 20 -7.78 -18.81 -8.32
N ALA A 21 -8.85 -19.53 -7.98
CA ALA A 21 -9.86 -19.05 -7.04
C ALA A 21 -9.29 -18.74 -5.63
N GLU A 22 -8.26 -19.48 -5.20
CA GLU A 22 -7.62 -19.30 -3.91
C GLU A 22 -6.72 -18.07 -3.92
N GLU A 23 -5.88 -17.92 -4.94
CA GLU A 23 -5.05 -16.74 -5.14
C GLU A 23 -5.91 -15.49 -5.26
N GLN A 24 -7.01 -15.54 -6.03
CA GLN A 24 -7.94 -14.42 -6.16
C GLN A 24 -8.61 -14.05 -4.83
N ARG A 25 -8.85 -15.02 -3.94
CA ARG A 25 -9.36 -14.78 -2.58
C ARG A 25 -8.31 -14.14 -1.68
N ALA A 26 -7.06 -14.61 -1.76
CA ALA A 26 -5.94 -14.03 -1.02
C ALA A 26 -5.68 -12.57 -1.44
N LEU A 27 -5.69 -12.29 -2.74
CA LEU A 27 -5.53 -10.94 -3.29
C LEU A 27 -6.65 -9.99 -2.80
N ARG A 28 -7.92 -10.42 -2.86
CA ARG A 28 -9.03 -9.63 -2.31
C ARG A 28 -8.88 -9.34 -0.81
N LEU A 29 -8.37 -10.30 -0.04
CA LEU A 29 -8.13 -10.11 1.39
C LEU A 29 -7.00 -9.10 1.65
N LEU A 30 -5.91 -9.21 0.88
CA LEU A 30 -4.79 -8.27 0.93
C LEU A 30 -5.24 -6.85 0.59
N ASP A 31 -6.02 -6.67 -0.48
CA ASP A 31 -6.49 -5.35 -0.89
C ASP A 31 -7.42 -4.74 0.17
N ARG A 32 -8.34 -5.52 0.75
CA ARG A 32 -9.19 -5.06 1.86
C ARG A 32 -8.36 -4.59 3.07
N HIS A 33 -7.33 -5.36 3.46
CA HIS A 33 -6.46 -4.98 4.57
C HIS A 33 -5.61 -3.76 4.24
N ARG A 34 -5.10 -3.66 3.00
CA ARG A 34 -4.36 -2.50 2.51
C ARG A 34 -5.18 -1.23 2.61
N GLU A 35 -6.43 -1.27 2.13
CA GLU A 35 -7.35 -0.13 2.18
C GLU A 35 -7.62 0.33 3.62
N ALA A 36 -7.97 -0.62 4.50
CA ALA A 36 -8.29 -0.31 5.88
C ALA A 36 -7.09 0.26 6.66
N VAL A 37 -5.90 -0.31 6.49
CA VAL A 37 -4.68 0.17 7.16
C VAL A 37 -4.25 1.52 6.59
N SER A 38 -4.36 1.72 5.27
CA SER A 38 -4.06 3.02 4.64
C SER A 38 -4.97 4.12 5.17
N ALA A 39 -6.26 3.82 5.36
CA ALA A 39 -7.22 4.75 5.96
C ALA A 39 -6.85 5.08 7.42
N GLU A 40 -6.50 4.08 8.22
CA GLU A 40 -6.06 4.26 9.61
C GLU A 40 -4.80 5.13 9.69
N MET A 41 -3.77 4.85 8.89
CA MET A 41 -2.53 5.63 8.87
C MET A 41 -2.80 7.10 8.47
N ARG A 42 -3.71 7.32 7.50
CA ARG A 42 -4.09 8.68 7.09
C ARG A 42 -4.86 9.40 8.19
N ALA A 43 -5.75 8.72 8.91
CA ALA A 43 -6.48 9.28 10.04
C ALA A 43 -5.52 9.70 11.16
N VAL A 44 -4.61 8.80 11.55
CA VAL A 44 -3.57 9.05 12.55
C VAL A 44 -2.71 10.25 12.16
N LEU A 45 -2.25 10.34 10.91
CA LEU A 45 -1.41 11.46 10.46
C LEU A 45 -2.18 12.76 10.24
N ALA A 46 -3.50 12.71 10.05
CA ALA A 46 -4.35 13.90 9.94
C ALA A 46 -4.56 14.57 11.31
N GLU A 47 -4.56 13.80 12.40
CA GLU A 47 -4.64 14.34 13.77
C GLU A 47 -3.39 15.15 14.18
N TRP A 48 -2.30 15.01 13.42
CA TRP A 48 -1.02 15.66 13.68
C TRP A 48 -0.72 16.67 12.57
N PRO A 49 -1.37 17.85 12.56
CA PRO A 49 -1.27 18.84 11.49
C PRO A 49 0.10 19.54 11.41
N PHE A 50 1.07 19.10 12.20
CA PHE A 50 2.41 19.65 12.17
C PHE A 50 3.05 19.42 10.80
N GLN A 51 3.66 20.49 10.25
CA GLN A 51 4.47 20.45 9.03
C GLN A 51 5.59 19.40 9.09
N HIS A 52 5.90 18.88 10.27
CA HIS A 52 6.94 17.88 10.54
C HIS A 52 6.64 16.52 9.90
N PHE A 53 5.37 16.23 9.56
CA PHE A 53 5.00 15.00 8.86
C PHE A 53 4.91 15.14 7.34
N ALA A 54 5.17 16.32 6.77
CA ALA A 54 5.24 16.49 5.32
C ALA A 54 6.33 15.60 4.67
N PRO A 55 7.54 15.44 5.24
CA PRO A 55 8.51 14.48 4.73
C PRO A 55 8.00 13.03 4.74
N MET A 56 7.23 12.65 5.76
CA MET A 56 6.65 11.31 5.87
C MET A 56 5.57 11.08 4.81
N ARG A 57 4.65 12.04 4.60
CA ARG A 57 3.63 11.95 3.54
C ARG A 57 4.26 11.89 2.15
N TYR A 58 5.34 12.63 1.92
CA TYR A 58 6.14 12.53 0.70
C TYR A 58 6.79 11.15 0.55
N HIS A 59 7.43 10.63 1.61
CA HIS A 59 8.09 9.32 1.58
C HIS A 59 7.11 8.18 1.31
N LEU A 60 5.89 8.25 1.86
CA LEU A 60 4.79 7.33 1.62
C LEU A 60 4.19 7.43 0.20
N GLY A 61 4.64 8.40 -0.60
CA GLY A 61 4.08 8.68 -1.92
C GLY A 61 2.64 9.22 -1.85
N TRP A 62 2.25 9.85 -0.74
CA TRP A 62 0.91 10.44 -0.62
C TRP A 62 0.87 11.88 -1.10
N GLU A 63 1.99 12.60 -1.02
CA GLU A 63 2.15 13.97 -1.49
C GLU A 63 3.41 14.09 -2.36
N ASP A 64 3.39 14.97 -3.35
CA ASP A 64 4.58 15.35 -4.11
C ASP A 64 5.43 16.39 -3.37
N ARG A 65 6.54 16.81 -3.98
CA ARG A 65 7.45 17.84 -3.42
C ARG A 65 6.77 19.20 -3.15
N MET A 66 5.62 19.45 -3.75
CA MET A 66 4.82 20.67 -3.60
C MET A 66 3.67 20.48 -2.60
N GLY A 67 3.57 19.31 -1.94
CA GLY A 67 2.50 18.97 -1.02
C GLY A 67 1.18 18.58 -1.71
N ARG A 68 1.20 18.27 -3.01
CA ARG A 68 -0.02 17.90 -3.76
C ARG A 68 -0.26 16.39 -3.67
N PRO A 69 -1.52 15.94 -3.50
CA PRO A 69 -1.81 14.52 -3.36
C PRO A 69 -1.42 13.73 -4.62
N THR A 70 -0.89 12.53 -4.41
CA THR A 70 -0.51 11.60 -5.49
C THR A 70 -1.34 10.31 -5.43
N PRO A 71 -1.67 9.71 -6.59
CA PRO A 71 -2.44 8.46 -6.64
C PRO A 71 -1.61 7.23 -6.24
N ALA A 72 -0.28 7.35 -6.30
CA ALA A 72 0.65 6.24 -6.05
C ALA A 72 1.11 6.25 -4.59
N GLY A 73 0.31 5.66 -3.69
CA GLY A 73 0.68 5.54 -2.28
C GLY A 73 0.44 4.13 -1.76
N GLY A 74 1.49 3.51 -1.22
CA GLY A 74 1.39 2.23 -0.51
C GLY A 74 2.26 1.12 -1.11
N GLY A 75 3.08 0.52 -0.25
CA GLY A 75 3.86 -0.67 -0.59
C GLY A 75 3.00 -1.94 -0.60
N LYS A 76 3.67 -3.10 -0.59
CA LYS A 76 2.98 -4.41 -0.54
C LYS A 76 2.16 -4.59 0.75
N MET A 77 2.45 -3.81 1.80
CA MET A 77 1.76 -3.82 3.10
C MET A 77 1.64 -5.23 3.71
N LEU A 78 2.70 -6.02 3.53
CA LEU A 78 2.74 -7.41 4.02
C LEU A 78 2.76 -7.47 5.54
N ARG A 79 3.55 -6.61 6.20
CA ARG A 79 3.66 -6.54 7.66
C ARG A 79 2.34 -6.21 8.36
N PRO A 80 1.62 -5.13 7.97
CA PRO A 80 0.31 -4.86 8.57
C PRO A 80 -0.69 -5.98 8.28
N THR A 81 -0.69 -6.56 7.07
CA THR A 81 -1.57 -7.69 6.75
C THR A 81 -1.30 -8.89 7.67
N LEU A 82 -0.04 -9.27 7.89
CA LEU A 82 0.31 -10.36 8.80
C LEU A 82 -0.18 -10.09 10.23
N CYS A 83 -0.06 -8.85 10.71
CA CYS A 83 -0.59 -8.46 12.02
C CYS A 83 -2.11 -8.70 12.12
N LEU A 84 -2.86 -8.26 11.11
CA LEU A 84 -4.32 -8.45 11.06
C LEU A 84 -4.71 -9.93 10.97
N LEU A 85 -3.99 -10.71 10.16
CA LEU A 85 -4.19 -12.15 10.03
C LEU A 85 -3.91 -12.89 11.34
N CYS A 86 -2.85 -12.53 12.07
CA CYS A 86 -2.57 -13.10 13.39
C CYS A 86 -3.71 -12.82 14.39
N CYS A 87 -4.29 -11.63 14.37
CA CYS A 87 -5.46 -11.30 15.19
C CYS A 87 -6.67 -12.16 14.81
N ALA A 88 -6.95 -12.30 13.52
CA ALA A 88 -8.05 -13.12 13.02
C ALA A 88 -7.84 -14.62 13.32
N ALA A 89 -6.60 -15.11 13.26
CA ALA A 89 -6.26 -16.52 13.51
C ALA A 89 -6.55 -16.97 14.95
N VAL A 90 -6.53 -16.05 15.91
CA VAL A 90 -6.92 -16.29 17.31
C VAL A 90 -8.39 -15.91 17.57
N HIS A 91 -9.22 -15.86 16.52
CA HIS A 91 -10.64 -15.48 16.57
C HIS A 91 -10.92 -14.05 17.05
N GLY A 92 -9.94 -13.15 16.96
CA GLY A 92 -10.11 -11.73 17.25
C GLY A 92 -10.78 -10.95 16.12
N ASP A 93 -11.38 -9.82 16.45
CA ASP A 93 -11.81 -8.82 15.46
C ASP A 93 -10.59 -8.03 14.97
N TRP A 94 -10.17 -8.30 13.73
CA TRP A 94 -8.99 -7.68 13.12
C TRP A 94 -9.10 -6.14 13.02
N HIS A 95 -10.30 -5.54 13.01
CA HIS A 95 -10.44 -4.08 13.02
C HIS A 95 -9.83 -3.47 14.29
N ARG A 96 -9.87 -4.20 15.42
CA ARG A 96 -9.24 -3.77 16.68
C ARG A 96 -7.71 -3.76 16.63
N ALA A 97 -7.12 -4.42 15.64
CA ALA A 97 -5.68 -4.46 15.40
C ALA A 97 -5.21 -3.41 14.38
N LEU A 98 -6.11 -2.60 13.81
CA LEU A 98 -5.77 -1.54 12.85
C LEU A 98 -4.74 -0.54 13.40
N PRO A 99 -4.84 -0.03 14.64
CA PRO A 99 -3.83 0.89 15.16
C PRO A 99 -2.44 0.24 15.26
N ALA A 100 -2.38 -1.04 15.64
CA ALA A 100 -1.12 -1.78 15.71
C ALA A 100 -0.53 -2.02 14.31
N ALA A 101 -1.37 -2.39 13.34
CA ALA A 101 -0.95 -2.57 11.95
C ALA A 101 -0.44 -1.25 11.32
N ALA A 102 -1.13 -0.13 11.57
CA ALA A 102 -0.70 1.20 11.13
C ALA A 102 0.64 1.59 11.77
N ALA A 103 0.82 1.35 13.07
CA ALA A 103 2.09 1.60 13.76
C ALA A 103 3.25 0.79 13.17
N LEU A 104 3.04 -0.48 12.81
CA LEU A 104 4.06 -1.32 12.17
C LEU A 104 4.49 -0.76 10.81
N GLU A 105 3.54 -0.29 10.01
CA GLU A 105 3.84 0.27 8.70
C GLU A 105 4.53 1.65 8.82
N LEU A 106 4.06 2.51 9.73
CA LEU A 106 4.69 3.81 9.99
C LEU A 106 6.14 3.64 10.49
N LEU A 107 6.38 2.71 11.41
CA LEU A 107 7.73 2.40 11.91
C LEU A 107 8.62 1.77 10.83
N HIS A 108 8.05 1.02 9.89
CA HIS A 108 8.80 0.46 8.77
C HIS A 108 9.26 1.52 7.76
N ASN A 109 8.53 2.63 7.65
CA ASN A 109 8.82 3.74 6.73
C ASN A 109 9.72 4.83 7.36
N PHE A 110 10.31 4.58 8.53
CA PHE A 110 11.31 5.42 9.19
C PHE A 110 12.70 4.76 9.09
#